data_AF-K0UB87-F1
#
_entry.id   AF-K0UB87-F1
#
_cell.length_a   1.000
_cell.length_b   1.000
_cell.length_c   1.000
_cell.angle_alpha   90.00
_cell.angle_beta   90.00
_cell.angle_gamma   90.00
#
_symmetry.space_group_name_H-M   'P 1'
#
loop_
_entity.id
_entity.type
_entity.pdbx_description
1 polymer ?
#
loop_
_entity_poly.entity_id
_entity_poly.type
_entity_poly.pdbx_seq_one_letter_code
_entity_poly.pdbx_strand_id
1 'polypeptide(L)'
;MDEIKVVGTPMTGHEPEKSTQPVSSAPPIVTYSLEEVAAMVLPPDMKAPERWLAERLRRNKISGYKIGRTWRMTHADVEDFIARHRSSPPPVPVSETEERETYPGGLTRRSWQNLRRSQIPGTVQYNRRNGIPRTMPGEGRAIEHDKVHPLPSSFVKVIPESLGAIAAMPPLTEAQQALWDRVQAEGEVIFSGKTAKKTVEALAKRALVDYDAEYILNEKHLYYAYRFTVRLRPKA
;
A
#
# COMPACT_ATOMS: atom_id res chain seq x y z
N MET A 1 -37.81 80.36 -44.54
CA MET A 1 -36.36 80.24 -44.29
C MET A 1 -36.22 80.44 -42.79
N ASP A 2 -36.33 79.34 -42.05
CA ASP A 2 -36.40 79.37 -40.59
C ASP A 2 -35.10 78.85 -39.99
N GLU A 3 -34.58 79.66 -39.08
CA GLU A 3 -33.27 79.63 -38.46
C GLU A 3 -33.35 78.80 -37.16
N ILE A 4 -32.80 77.58 -37.17
CA ILE A 4 -32.79 76.70 -36.00
C ILE A 4 -31.45 76.86 -35.26
N LYS A 5 -31.51 77.51 -34.09
CA LYS A 5 -30.42 77.58 -33.11
C LYS A 5 -30.19 76.22 -32.46
N VAL A 6 -29.00 75.65 -32.62
CA VAL A 6 -28.55 74.44 -31.90
C VAL A 6 -27.90 74.85 -30.59
N VAL A 7 -28.48 74.39 -29.48
CA VAL A 7 -27.99 74.55 -28.11
C VAL A 7 -26.85 73.57 -27.88
N GLY A 8 -25.68 74.07 -27.49
CA GLY A 8 -24.52 73.28 -27.08
C GLY A 8 -24.62 72.84 -25.62
N THR A 9 -24.49 71.53 -25.38
CA THR A 9 -24.33 70.95 -24.04
C THR A 9 -22.83 70.76 -23.75
N PRO A 10 -22.31 71.19 -22.59
CA PRO A 10 -20.90 71.03 -22.24
C PRO A 10 -20.57 69.59 -21.82
N MET A 11 -19.37 69.17 -22.22
CA MET A 11 -18.72 67.88 -21.95
C MET A 11 -18.53 67.67 -20.44
N THR A 12 -19.28 66.72 -19.86
CA THR A 12 -19.02 66.17 -18.53
C THR A 12 -17.75 65.33 -18.58
N GLY A 13 -16.72 65.76 -17.84
CA GLY A 13 -15.49 65.02 -17.66
C GLY A 13 -15.75 63.72 -16.89
N HIS A 14 -15.45 62.58 -17.53
CA HIS A 14 -15.28 61.31 -16.83
C HIS A 14 -13.87 61.29 -16.22
N GLU A 15 -13.80 61.49 -14.91
CA GLU A 15 -12.67 61.04 -14.09
C GLU A 15 -12.48 59.52 -14.26
N PRO A 16 -11.25 59.03 -14.46
CA PRO A 16 -10.99 57.60 -14.40
C PRO A 16 -11.09 57.16 -12.93
N GLU A 17 -12.20 56.52 -12.59
CA GLU A 17 -12.36 55.77 -11.35
C GLU A 17 -11.21 54.78 -11.23
N LYS A 18 -10.30 55.09 -10.31
CA LYS A 18 -9.20 54.24 -9.90
C LYS A 18 -9.83 53.05 -9.17
N SER A 19 -10.18 52.03 -9.94
CA SER A 19 -10.71 50.73 -9.49
C SER A 19 -9.78 50.14 -8.43
N THR A 20 -10.05 50.50 -7.18
CA THR A 20 -9.40 49.95 -5.99
C THR A 20 -10.02 48.57 -5.81
N GLN A 21 -9.37 47.57 -6.40
CA GLN A 21 -9.72 46.19 -6.11
C GLN A 21 -9.60 45.97 -4.60
N PRO A 22 -10.59 45.31 -3.95
CA PRO A 22 -10.45 44.93 -2.56
C PRO A 22 -9.26 43.96 -2.48
N VAL A 23 -8.20 44.39 -1.82
CA VAL A 23 -7.12 43.49 -1.39
C VAL A 23 -7.77 42.43 -0.52
N SER A 24 -8.02 41.27 -1.12
CA SER A 24 -8.48 40.07 -0.43
C SER A 24 -7.43 39.70 0.60
N SER A 25 -7.62 40.19 1.83
CA SER A 25 -6.82 39.83 3.00
C SER A 25 -7.09 38.36 3.30
N ALA A 26 -6.41 37.47 2.59
CA ALA A 26 -6.42 36.05 2.93
C ALA A 26 -6.01 35.94 4.41
N PRO A 27 -6.75 35.17 5.22
CA PRO A 27 -6.42 35.03 6.64
C PRO A 27 -4.99 34.52 6.79
N PRO A 28 -4.23 35.01 7.79
CA PRO A 28 -2.88 34.54 8.02
C PRO A 28 -2.87 33.01 8.17
N ILE A 29 -1.93 32.34 7.50
CA ILE A 29 -1.79 30.88 7.59
C ILE A 29 -1.37 30.53 9.02
N VAL A 30 -2.31 30.00 9.80
CA VAL A 30 -2.05 29.54 11.17
C VAL A 30 -1.48 28.13 11.12
N THR A 31 -0.34 27.94 11.78
CA THR A 31 0.34 26.65 11.87
C THR A 31 0.52 26.27 13.33
N TYR A 32 0.26 25.01 13.64
CA TYR A 32 0.28 24.46 14.98
C TYR A 32 1.43 23.46 15.12
N SER A 33 2.04 23.47 16.29
CA SER A 33 2.93 22.40 16.76
C SER A 33 2.13 21.16 17.16
N LEU A 34 2.80 20.00 17.28
CA LEU A 34 2.12 18.78 17.72
C LEU A 34 1.61 18.87 19.16
N GLU A 35 2.28 19.64 20.02
CA GLU A 35 1.86 19.86 21.41
C GLU A 35 0.55 20.64 21.47
N GLU A 36 0.43 21.72 20.69
CA GLU A 36 -0.81 22.50 20.59
C GLU A 36 -1.96 21.66 20.03
N VAL A 37 -1.72 20.89 18.95
CA VAL A 37 -2.76 20.01 18.39
C VAL A 37 -3.17 18.91 19.37
N ALA A 38 -2.21 18.35 20.11
CA ALA A 38 -2.49 17.37 21.15
C ALA A 38 -3.41 17.94 22.24
N ALA A 39 -3.13 19.15 22.73
CA ALA A 39 -3.96 19.81 23.73
C ALA A 39 -5.35 20.19 23.21
N MET A 40 -5.49 20.49 21.91
CA MET A 40 -6.77 20.89 21.32
C MET A 40 -7.71 19.72 21.01
N VAL A 41 -7.19 18.60 20.50
CA VAL A 41 -8.03 17.56 19.88
C VAL A 41 -8.01 16.23 20.62
N LEU A 42 -6.92 15.92 21.36
CA LEU A 42 -6.77 14.62 22.00
C LEU A 42 -7.22 14.66 23.47
N PRO A 43 -7.68 13.52 24.01
CA PRO A 43 -8.02 13.42 25.43
C PRO A 43 -6.78 13.69 26.32
N PRO A 44 -6.92 14.46 27.42
CA PRO A 44 -5.80 14.83 28.29
C PRO A 44 -5.19 13.63 29.06
N ASP A 45 -5.96 12.56 29.19
CA ASP A 45 -5.62 11.29 29.84
C ASP A 45 -4.80 10.34 28.93
N MET A 46 -4.56 10.71 27.68
CA MET A 46 -3.79 9.91 26.74
C MET A 46 -2.29 9.93 27.04
N LYS A 47 -1.66 8.76 27.10
CA LYS A 47 -0.21 8.64 27.30
C LYS A 47 0.58 9.05 26.05
N ALA A 48 1.37 10.13 26.18
CA ALA A 48 2.28 10.65 25.14
C ALA A 48 1.58 11.00 23.80
N PRO A 49 0.65 11.98 23.80
CA PRO A 49 -0.17 12.31 22.64
C PRO A 49 0.64 12.83 21.45
N GLU A 50 1.71 13.61 21.68
CA GLU A 50 2.61 14.09 20.63
C GLU A 50 3.30 12.95 19.89
N ARG A 51 3.80 11.95 20.62
CA ARG A 51 4.46 10.77 20.04
C ARG A 51 3.48 9.98 19.18
N TRP A 52 2.25 9.85 19.65
CA TRP A 52 1.17 9.19 18.92
C TRP A 52 0.85 9.93 17.61
N LEU A 53 0.76 11.26 17.62
CA LEU A 53 0.56 12.09 16.43
C LEU A 53 1.73 11.96 15.45
N ALA A 54 2.97 12.05 15.94
CA ALA A 54 4.17 11.91 15.11
C ALA A 54 4.24 10.54 14.43
N GLU A 55 3.81 9.47 15.10
CA GLU A 55 3.75 8.13 14.51
C GLU A 55 2.69 8.03 13.40
N ARG A 56 1.53 8.65 13.59
CA ARG A 56 0.47 8.69 12.57
C ARG A 56 0.89 9.50 11.33
N LEU A 57 1.60 10.61 11.52
CA LEU A 57 2.20 11.39 10.43
C LEU A 57 3.24 10.57 9.66
N ARG A 58 4.15 9.87 10.35
CA ARG A 58 5.15 8.99 9.70
C ARG A 58 4.53 7.86 8.89
N ARG A 59 3.35 7.38 9.30
CA ARG A 59 2.60 6.33 8.60
C ARG A 59 1.66 6.88 7.52
N ASN A 60 1.72 8.19 7.24
CA ASN A 60 0.85 8.90 6.29
C ASN A 60 -0.66 8.66 6.56
N LYS A 61 -1.05 8.53 7.83
CA LYS A 61 -2.45 8.33 8.22
C LYS A 61 -3.20 9.64 8.43
N ILE A 62 -2.49 10.72 8.72
CA ILE A 62 -3.00 12.07 8.93
C ILE A 62 -2.14 13.04 8.13
N SER A 63 -2.71 14.18 7.74
CA SER A 63 -2.05 15.21 6.94
C SER A 63 -1.21 16.12 7.84
N GLY A 64 -0.12 16.67 7.30
CA GLY A 64 0.79 17.56 7.99
C GLY A 64 2.14 17.62 7.28
N TYR A 65 2.98 18.59 7.63
CA TYR A 65 4.25 18.82 6.94
C TYR A 65 5.41 18.89 7.94
N LYS A 66 6.60 18.56 7.43
CA LYS A 66 7.81 18.44 8.24
C LYS A 66 8.76 19.59 7.92
N ILE A 67 9.15 20.35 8.94
CA ILE A 67 10.21 21.37 8.85
C ILE A 67 11.38 20.90 9.71
N GLY A 68 12.48 20.54 9.07
CA GLY A 68 13.67 20.03 9.74
C GLY A 68 13.39 18.74 10.52
N ARG A 69 13.49 18.82 11.86
CA ARG A 69 13.21 17.70 12.78
C ARG A 69 11.80 17.74 13.37
N THR A 70 11.02 18.78 13.07
CA THR A 70 9.75 19.07 13.73
C THR A 70 8.60 18.92 12.74
N TRP A 71 7.49 18.35 13.21
CA TRP A 71 6.24 18.30 12.47
C TRP A 71 5.38 19.51 12.81
N ARG A 72 4.69 20.04 11.80
CA ARG A 72 3.73 21.14 11.90
C ARG A 72 2.45 20.75 11.17
N MET A 73 1.33 21.26 11.66
CA MET A 73 0.02 21.07 11.05
C MET A 73 -0.61 22.43 10.76
N THR A 74 -1.21 22.58 9.60
CA THR A 74 -2.05 23.75 9.30
C THR A 74 -3.42 23.59 9.95
N HIS A 75 -4.21 24.66 10.01
CA HIS A 75 -5.60 24.57 10.47
C HIS A 75 -6.42 23.55 9.66
N ALA A 76 -6.26 23.55 8.34
CA ALA A 76 -6.94 22.60 7.46
C ALA A 76 -6.54 21.14 7.77
N ASP A 77 -5.27 20.86 8.09
CA ASP A 77 -4.84 19.52 8.48
C ASP A 77 -5.50 19.04 9.78
N VAL A 78 -5.73 19.95 10.73
CA VAL A 78 -6.40 19.67 12.00
C VAL A 78 -7.89 19.41 11.78
N GLU A 79 -8.55 20.21 10.94
CA GLU A 79 -9.95 19.99 10.55
C GLU A 79 -10.14 18.63 9.86
N ASP A 80 -9.25 18.30 8.91
CA ASP A 80 -9.21 16.99 8.25
C ASP A 80 -9.03 15.84 9.25
N PHE A 81 -8.14 16.03 10.23
CA PHE A 81 -7.91 15.05 11.27
C PHE A 81 -9.16 14.79 12.11
N ILE A 82 -9.85 15.86 12.51
CA ILE A 82 -11.13 15.80 13.23
C ILE A 82 -12.18 15.11 12.35
N ALA A 83 -12.31 15.52 11.09
CA ALA A 83 -13.29 14.95 10.16
C ALA A 83 -13.11 13.43 9.97
N ARG A 84 -11.87 12.93 9.89
CA ARG A 84 -11.59 11.48 9.77
C ARG A 84 -11.95 10.68 11.02
N HIS A 85 -11.89 11.30 12.19
CA HIS A 85 -12.18 10.63 13.47
C HIS A 85 -13.59 10.93 14.00
N ARG A 86 -14.34 11.83 13.34
CA ARG A 86 -15.78 11.94 13.56
C ARG A 86 -16.39 10.60 13.19
N SER A 87 -17.06 10.00 14.18
CA SER A 87 -17.94 8.87 13.93
C SER A 87 -19.13 9.41 13.14
N SER A 88 -19.00 9.47 11.82
CA SER A 88 -20.18 9.66 10.99
C SER A 88 -21.04 8.43 11.25
N PRO A 89 -22.29 8.56 11.73
CA PRO A 89 -23.23 7.48 11.55
C PRO A 89 -23.22 7.18 10.04
N PRO A 90 -23.16 5.90 9.63
CA PRO A 90 -23.19 5.57 8.22
C PRO A 90 -24.41 6.31 7.63
N PRO A 91 -24.26 7.10 6.55
CA PRO A 91 -25.42 7.62 5.85
C PRO A 91 -26.23 6.39 5.50
N VAL A 92 -27.42 6.24 6.09
CA VAL A 92 -28.31 5.13 5.77
C VAL A 92 -28.69 5.37 4.32
N PRO A 93 -28.18 4.62 3.34
CA PRO A 93 -28.72 4.75 2.01
C PRO A 93 -30.14 4.20 2.11
N VAL A 94 -31.13 5.07 1.95
CA VAL A 94 -32.49 4.65 1.64
C VAL A 94 -32.46 4.20 0.17
N SER A 95 -31.79 3.07 -0.09
CA SER A 95 -31.95 2.35 -1.34
C SER A 95 -33.19 1.48 -1.18
N GLU A 96 -34.33 2.04 -1.58
CA GLU A 96 -35.48 1.24 -1.97
C GLU A 96 -35.03 0.29 -3.09
N THR A 97 -35.30 -1.00 -2.90
CA THR A 97 -35.03 -2.09 -3.86
C THR A 97 -33.58 -2.59 -3.94
N GLU A 98 -33.06 -3.14 -2.83
CA GLU A 98 -32.33 -4.40 -2.95
C GLU A 98 -33.24 -5.48 -2.36
N GLU A 99 -33.70 -6.40 -3.21
CA GLU A 99 -34.20 -7.69 -2.77
C GLU A 99 -33.22 -8.19 -1.71
N ARG A 100 -33.65 -8.30 -0.45
CA ARG A 100 -32.84 -8.96 0.58
C ARG A 100 -32.50 -10.31 0.00
N GLU A 101 -31.26 -10.53 -0.43
CA GLU A 101 -30.74 -11.84 -0.84
C GLU A 101 -31.09 -12.77 0.32
N THR A 102 -32.20 -13.49 0.16
CA THR A 102 -32.78 -14.27 1.23
C THR A 102 -32.07 -15.60 1.14
N TYR A 103 -30.93 -15.70 1.83
CA TYR A 103 -30.23 -16.96 1.95
C TYR A 103 -31.17 -17.99 2.60
N PRO A 104 -31.13 -19.25 2.18
CA PRO A 104 -32.07 -20.26 2.65
C PRO A 104 -32.07 -20.32 4.18
N GLY A 105 -33.28 -20.27 4.76
CA GLY A 105 -33.51 -20.21 6.21
C GLY A 105 -33.47 -18.81 6.84
N GLY A 106 -33.56 -17.73 6.04
CA GLY A 106 -33.59 -16.36 6.57
C GLY A 106 -32.27 -15.91 7.19
N LEU A 107 -31.18 -16.60 6.87
CA LEU A 107 -29.86 -16.29 7.40
C LEU A 107 -29.28 -15.06 6.70
N THR A 108 -28.56 -14.24 7.47
CA THR A 108 -27.74 -13.19 6.86
C THR A 108 -26.60 -13.81 6.05
N ARG A 109 -26.11 -13.10 5.02
CA ARG A 109 -24.97 -13.52 4.19
C ARG A 109 -23.78 -14.04 5.00
N ARG A 110 -23.43 -13.34 6.09
CA ARG A 110 -22.32 -13.71 6.98
C ARG A 110 -22.60 -15.01 7.74
N SER A 111 -23.83 -15.19 8.21
CA SER A 111 -24.25 -16.41 8.91
C SER A 111 -24.24 -17.61 7.96
N TRP A 112 -24.75 -17.43 6.74
CA TRP A 112 -24.75 -18.47 5.72
C TRP A 112 -23.32 -18.87 5.28
N GLN A 113 -22.41 -17.91 5.10
CA GLN A 113 -21.01 -18.20 4.82
C GLN A 113 -20.32 -18.94 5.98
N ASN A 114 -20.61 -18.57 7.23
CA ASN A 114 -20.11 -19.30 8.40
C ASN A 114 -20.63 -20.74 8.45
N LEU A 115 -21.92 -20.95 8.12
CA LEU A 115 -22.51 -22.27 8.05
C LEU A 115 -21.81 -23.13 6.97
N ARG A 116 -21.63 -22.58 5.77
CA ARG A 116 -20.88 -23.26 4.69
C ARG A 116 -19.46 -23.62 5.12
N ARG A 117 -18.72 -22.69 5.73
CA ARG A 117 -17.36 -22.96 6.23
C ARG A 117 -17.35 -24.04 7.31
N SER A 118 -18.35 -24.07 8.19
CA SER A 118 -18.48 -25.09 9.23
C SER A 118 -18.74 -26.50 8.71
N GLN A 119 -19.08 -26.66 7.43
CA GLN A 119 -19.26 -27.95 6.77
C GLN A 119 -17.98 -28.46 6.08
N ILE A 120 -16.93 -27.63 5.97
CA ILE A 120 -15.65 -28.00 5.32
C ILE A 120 -14.70 -28.60 6.37
N PRO A 121 -14.34 -29.90 6.27
CA PRO A 121 -13.40 -30.53 7.17
C PRO A 121 -12.06 -29.78 7.27
N GLY A 122 -11.51 -29.66 8.48
CA GLY A 122 -10.22 -29.01 8.73
C GLY A 122 -10.27 -27.49 8.93
N THR A 123 -11.40 -26.83 8.67
CA THR A 123 -11.57 -25.43 9.07
C THR A 123 -11.73 -25.28 10.58
N VAL A 124 -11.36 -24.13 11.13
CA VAL A 124 -11.51 -23.84 12.57
C VAL A 124 -12.98 -23.97 13.01
N GLN A 125 -13.92 -23.56 12.15
CA GLN A 125 -15.35 -23.61 12.41
C GLN A 125 -15.88 -25.06 12.44
N TYR A 126 -15.44 -25.90 11.49
CA TYR A 126 -15.77 -27.33 11.47
C TYR A 126 -15.24 -28.05 12.71
N ASN A 127 -13.97 -27.79 13.07
CA ASN A 127 -13.33 -28.43 14.21
C ASN A 127 -14.05 -28.05 15.52
N ARG A 128 -14.38 -26.76 15.69
CA ARG A 128 -15.15 -26.29 16.86
C ARG A 128 -16.53 -26.95 16.95
N ARG A 129 -17.25 -27.09 15.83
CA ARG A 129 -18.60 -27.69 15.80
C ARG A 129 -18.58 -29.18 16.14
N ASN A 130 -17.53 -29.89 15.72
CA ASN A 130 -17.40 -31.35 15.92
C ASN A 130 -16.57 -31.71 17.17
N GLY A 131 -16.29 -30.76 18.06
CA GLY A 131 -15.50 -31.00 19.27
C GLY A 131 -14.06 -31.44 19.01
N ILE A 132 -13.54 -31.23 17.80
CA ILE A 132 -12.15 -31.56 17.47
C ILE A 132 -11.27 -30.52 18.16
N PRO A 133 -10.41 -30.93 19.12
CA PRO A 133 -9.57 -30.01 19.84
C PRO A 133 -8.70 -29.22 18.86
N ARG A 134 -8.55 -27.92 19.10
CA ARG A 134 -7.56 -27.12 18.39
C ARG A 134 -6.21 -27.75 18.65
N THR A 135 -5.68 -28.47 17.67
CA THR A 135 -4.25 -28.81 17.68
C THR A 135 -3.52 -27.49 17.65
N MET A 136 -2.98 -27.08 18.79
CA MET A 136 -2.14 -25.88 18.86
C MET A 136 -0.97 -26.12 17.91
N PRO A 137 -0.64 -25.18 17.03
CA PRO A 137 0.52 -25.31 16.17
C PRO A 137 1.76 -25.21 17.07
N GLY A 138 2.25 -26.36 17.56
CA GLY A 138 3.42 -26.42 18.42
C GLY A 138 3.56 -27.68 19.27
N GLU A 139 2.48 -28.38 19.62
CA GLU A 139 2.58 -29.60 20.43
C GLU A 139 2.35 -30.85 19.59
N GLY A 140 3.44 -31.55 19.27
CA GLY A 140 3.41 -33.00 18.99
C GLY A 140 3.56 -33.45 17.55
N ARG A 141 3.71 -32.57 16.56
CA ARG A 141 4.31 -32.98 15.29
C ARG A 141 5.77 -32.58 15.32
N ALA A 142 6.67 -33.56 15.37
CA ALA A 142 8.00 -33.39 14.79
C ALA A 142 7.78 -32.75 13.42
N ILE A 143 8.14 -31.47 13.29
CA ILE A 143 8.07 -30.79 12.01
C ILE A 143 9.11 -31.53 11.20
N GLU A 144 8.70 -32.41 10.28
CA GLU A 144 9.66 -33.08 9.39
C GLU A 144 10.49 -31.99 8.71
N HIS A 145 11.74 -31.87 9.18
CA HIS A 145 12.62 -30.72 8.97
C HIS A 145 13.08 -30.57 7.52
N ASP A 146 12.85 -31.59 6.69
CA ASP A 146 13.18 -31.63 5.26
C ASP A 146 12.00 -31.37 4.33
N LYS A 147 10.85 -30.93 4.84
CA LYS A 147 9.72 -30.62 3.97
C LYS A 147 9.97 -29.32 3.22
N VAL A 148 10.49 -29.47 2.00
CA VAL A 148 10.37 -28.46 0.94
C VAL A 148 8.90 -28.06 0.86
N HIS A 149 8.61 -26.82 1.27
CA HIS A 149 7.25 -26.32 1.15
C HIS A 149 6.98 -25.98 -0.31
N PRO A 150 5.75 -26.25 -0.81
CA PRO A 150 5.38 -25.80 -2.14
C PRO A 150 5.60 -24.28 -2.23
N LEU A 151 6.06 -23.83 -3.39
CA LEU A 151 6.25 -22.40 -3.64
C LEU A 151 4.93 -21.65 -3.37
N PRO A 152 4.98 -20.45 -2.78
CA PRO A 152 3.79 -19.64 -2.58
C PRO A 152 3.04 -19.44 -3.90
N SER A 153 1.71 -19.40 -3.89
CA SER A 153 0.90 -19.20 -5.11
C SER A 153 1.22 -17.91 -5.88
N SER A 154 1.81 -16.92 -5.20
CA SER A 154 2.30 -15.68 -5.81
C SER A 154 3.63 -15.83 -6.56
N PHE A 155 4.30 -16.98 -6.46
CA PHE A 155 5.56 -17.20 -7.15
C PHE A 155 5.30 -17.59 -8.60
N VAL A 156 5.72 -16.72 -9.51
CA VAL A 156 5.65 -16.95 -10.96
C VAL A 156 7.07 -17.16 -11.46
N LYS A 157 7.35 -18.33 -12.05
CA LYS A 157 8.65 -18.61 -12.67
C LYS A 157 8.83 -17.67 -13.87
N VAL A 158 9.97 -17.01 -13.94
CA VAL A 158 10.23 -16.01 -14.97
C VAL A 158 10.62 -16.73 -16.26
N ILE A 159 9.87 -16.43 -17.33
CA ILE A 159 10.11 -16.94 -18.66
C ILE A 159 11.10 -15.99 -19.37
N PRO A 160 12.07 -16.51 -20.15
CA PRO A 160 12.95 -15.69 -20.98
C PRO A 160 12.16 -14.77 -21.91
N GLU A 161 12.62 -13.53 -22.08
CA GLU A 161 12.00 -12.58 -23.00
C GLU A 161 12.40 -12.88 -24.46
N SER A 162 11.74 -12.20 -25.41
CA SER A 162 12.06 -12.33 -26.84
C SER A 162 13.48 -11.83 -27.15
N LEU A 163 14.13 -12.37 -28.19
CA LEU A 163 15.49 -11.97 -28.58
C LEU A 163 15.63 -10.46 -28.83
N GLY A 164 14.62 -9.83 -29.44
CA GLY A 164 14.60 -8.38 -29.67
C GLY A 164 14.55 -7.58 -28.37
N ALA A 165 13.76 -8.04 -27.38
CA ALA A 165 13.70 -7.42 -26.06
C ALA A 165 15.02 -7.58 -25.30
N ILE A 166 15.65 -8.76 -25.37
CA ILE A 166 16.95 -9.03 -24.73
C ILE A 166 18.03 -8.10 -25.29
N ALA A 167 18.07 -7.88 -26.61
CA ALA A 167 19.03 -6.97 -27.24
C ALA A 167 18.87 -5.51 -26.81
N ALA A 168 17.65 -5.09 -26.43
CA ALA A 168 17.37 -3.75 -25.94
C ALA A 168 17.62 -3.57 -24.43
N MET A 169 17.94 -4.64 -23.69
CA MET A 169 18.20 -4.55 -22.26
C MET A 169 19.52 -3.83 -21.96
N PRO A 170 19.62 -3.11 -20.82
CA PRO A 170 20.88 -2.50 -20.38
C PRO A 170 21.97 -3.56 -20.18
N PRO A 171 23.25 -3.21 -20.08
CA PRO A 171 24.29 -4.17 -19.70
C PRO A 171 24.02 -4.80 -18.32
N LEU A 172 24.65 -5.94 -18.05
CA LEU A 172 24.54 -6.60 -16.75
C LEU A 172 25.14 -5.69 -15.66
N THR A 173 24.48 -5.63 -14.50
CA THR A 173 25.06 -4.97 -13.32
C THR A 173 26.21 -5.81 -12.77
N GLU A 174 27.11 -5.20 -12.00
CA GLU A 174 28.27 -5.91 -11.41
C GLU A 174 27.86 -7.17 -10.62
N ALA A 175 26.78 -7.08 -9.83
CA ALA A 175 26.25 -8.23 -9.09
C ALA A 175 25.66 -9.33 -10.01
N GLN A 176 25.11 -8.96 -11.16
CA GLN A 176 24.62 -9.92 -12.16
C GLN A 176 25.79 -10.57 -12.89
N GLN A 177 26.82 -9.80 -13.23
CA GLN A 177 28.04 -10.30 -13.87
C GLN A 177 28.78 -11.28 -12.96
N ALA A 178 29.01 -10.90 -11.69
CA ALA A 178 29.67 -11.78 -10.73
C ALA A 178 28.91 -13.10 -10.50
N LEU A 179 27.57 -13.05 -10.50
CA LEU A 179 26.74 -14.25 -10.44
C LEU A 179 26.91 -15.10 -11.71
N TRP A 180 26.86 -14.46 -12.89
CA TRP A 180 27.01 -15.14 -14.16
C TRP A 180 28.36 -15.84 -14.30
N ASP A 181 29.46 -15.13 -14.00
CA ASP A 181 30.82 -15.68 -14.05
C ASP A 181 30.98 -16.87 -13.11
N ARG A 182 30.35 -16.80 -11.93
CA ARG A 182 30.35 -17.90 -10.97
C ARG A 182 29.58 -19.12 -11.47
N VAL A 183 28.42 -18.91 -12.10
CA VAL A 183 27.64 -19.99 -12.72
C VAL A 183 28.38 -20.59 -13.91
N GLN A 184 29.15 -19.80 -14.66
CA GLN A 184 30.03 -20.31 -15.71
C GLN A 184 31.17 -21.18 -15.16
N ALA A 185 31.75 -20.79 -14.03
CA ALA A 185 32.86 -21.51 -13.41
C ALA A 185 32.41 -22.81 -12.71
N GLU A 186 31.30 -22.77 -11.97
CA GLU A 186 30.83 -23.88 -11.12
C GLU A 186 29.77 -24.76 -11.82
N GLY A 187 29.15 -24.28 -12.90
CA GLY A 187 28.07 -24.96 -13.64
C GLY A 187 26.71 -24.89 -12.95
N GLU A 188 26.68 -25.15 -11.64
CA GLU A 188 25.48 -25.10 -10.80
C GLU A 188 25.79 -24.35 -9.50
N VAL A 189 24.98 -23.33 -9.18
CA VAL A 189 25.20 -22.50 -7.99
C VAL A 189 23.90 -22.31 -7.23
N ILE A 190 23.98 -22.44 -5.91
CA ILE A 190 22.84 -22.33 -4.99
C ILE A 190 22.88 -20.99 -4.27
N PHE A 191 21.76 -20.26 -4.31
CA PHE A 191 21.60 -18.98 -3.63
C PHE A 191 20.40 -18.97 -2.69
N SER A 192 20.53 -18.33 -1.54
CA SER A 192 19.41 -18.05 -0.65
C SER A 192 19.34 -16.56 -0.34
N GLY A 193 18.16 -15.95 -0.46
CA GLY A 193 17.96 -14.56 -0.03
C GLY A 193 17.04 -13.74 -0.94
N LYS A 194 16.57 -12.60 -0.40
CA LYS A 194 15.65 -11.71 -1.13
C LYS A 194 16.32 -10.97 -2.29
N THR A 195 17.60 -10.60 -2.13
CA THR A 195 18.37 -9.91 -3.16
C THR A 195 18.72 -10.83 -4.33
N ALA A 196 19.02 -12.11 -4.03
CA ALA A 196 19.33 -13.12 -5.03
C ALA A 196 18.18 -13.30 -6.05
N LYS A 197 16.93 -13.24 -5.60
CA LYS A 197 15.76 -13.38 -6.49
C LYS A 197 15.82 -12.46 -7.71
N LYS A 198 16.04 -11.16 -7.50
CA LYS A 198 16.05 -10.18 -8.59
C LYS A 198 17.21 -10.42 -9.56
N THR A 199 18.37 -10.81 -9.05
CA THR A 199 19.56 -11.08 -9.86
C THR A 199 19.37 -12.32 -10.71
N VAL A 200 18.88 -13.42 -10.11
CA VAL A 200 18.59 -14.69 -10.81
C VAL A 200 17.51 -14.49 -11.87
N GLU A 201 16.41 -13.83 -11.52
CA GLU A 201 15.32 -13.55 -12.46
C GLU A 201 15.79 -12.67 -13.62
N ALA A 202 16.65 -11.68 -13.38
CA ALA A 202 17.20 -10.83 -14.45
C ALA A 202 18.08 -11.62 -15.43
N LEU A 203 18.88 -12.58 -14.95
CA LEU A 203 19.67 -13.46 -15.82
C LEU A 203 18.77 -14.44 -16.59
N ALA A 204 17.74 -14.98 -15.94
CA ALA A 204 16.76 -15.87 -16.58
C ALA A 204 15.96 -15.16 -17.68
N LYS A 205 15.56 -13.90 -17.47
CA LYS A 205 14.91 -13.06 -18.50
C LYS A 205 15.75 -12.92 -19.76
N ARG A 206 17.08 -12.85 -19.61
CA ARG A 206 18.04 -12.76 -20.71
C ARG A 206 18.37 -14.11 -21.34
N ALA A 207 17.67 -15.18 -20.95
CA ALA A 207 17.92 -16.54 -21.41
C ALA A 207 19.35 -17.04 -21.13
N LEU A 208 20.05 -16.49 -20.12
CA LEU A 208 21.43 -16.89 -19.78
C LEU A 208 21.46 -18.11 -18.86
N VAL A 209 20.51 -18.18 -17.92
CA VAL A 209 20.44 -19.24 -16.91
C VAL A 209 19.02 -19.81 -16.86
N ASP A 210 18.94 -21.09 -16.51
CA ASP A 210 17.72 -21.69 -15.97
C ASP A 210 17.84 -21.77 -14.45
N TYR A 211 16.71 -21.72 -13.75
CA TYR A 211 16.72 -21.85 -12.30
C TYR A 211 15.50 -22.58 -11.78
N ASP A 212 15.70 -23.27 -10.67
CA ASP A 212 14.62 -23.81 -9.84
C ASP A 212 14.59 -23.08 -8.50
N ALA A 213 13.40 -22.94 -7.93
CA ALA A 213 13.19 -22.24 -6.69
C ALA A 213 12.48 -23.14 -5.69
N GLU A 214 12.94 -23.10 -4.45
CA GLU A 214 12.37 -23.83 -3.32
C GLU A 214 12.08 -22.86 -2.18
N TYR A 215 11.06 -23.17 -1.38
CA TYR A 215 10.69 -22.37 -0.21
C TYR A 215 11.09 -23.12 1.06
N ILE A 216 12.20 -22.70 1.66
CA ILE A 216 12.84 -23.41 2.77
C ILE A 216 12.78 -22.55 4.04
N LEU A 217 12.51 -23.18 5.18
CA LEU A 217 12.52 -22.53 6.48
C LEU A 217 13.95 -22.20 6.89
N ASN A 218 14.26 -20.92 7.08
CA ASN A 218 15.51 -20.50 7.71
C ASN A 218 15.39 -20.65 9.23
N GLU A 219 15.96 -21.72 9.77
CA GLU A 219 15.85 -22.06 11.20
C GLU A 219 16.39 -20.96 12.12
N LYS A 220 17.49 -20.31 11.72
CA LYS A 220 18.15 -19.27 12.51
C LYS A 220 17.23 -18.07 12.78
N HIS A 221 16.32 -17.79 11.86
CA HIS A 221 15.46 -16.60 11.90
C HIS A 221 13.97 -16.92 11.85
N LEU A 222 13.59 -18.20 11.86
CA LEU A 222 12.22 -18.71 11.83
C LEU A 222 11.36 -18.06 10.73
N TYR A 223 11.93 -17.79 9.56
CA TYR A 223 11.20 -17.31 8.39
C TYR A 223 11.54 -18.13 7.16
N TYR A 224 10.59 -18.25 6.24
CA TYR A 224 10.81 -18.95 4.98
C TYR A 224 11.55 -18.08 3.97
N ALA A 225 12.64 -18.60 3.42
CA ALA A 225 13.46 -17.98 2.40
C ALA A 225 13.33 -18.74 1.07
N TYR A 226 13.47 -18.02 -0.04
CA TYR A 226 13.66 -18.65 -1.34
C TYR A 226 15.09 -19.13 -1.47
N ARG A 227 15.24 -20.41 -1.81
CA ARG A 227 16.48 -21.01 -2.29
C ARG A 227 16.37 -21.17 -3.80
N PHE A 228 17.34 -20.66 -4.53
CA PHE A 228 17.44 -20.74 -5.98
C PHE A 228 18.60 -21.65 -6.35
N THR A 229 18.33 -22.64 -7.19
CA THR A 229 19.34 -23.49 -7.82
C THR A 229 19.47 -23.02 -9.25
N VAL A 230 20.61 -22.42 -9.60
CA VAL A 230 20.83 -21.75 -10.88
C VAL A 230 21.80 -22.56 -11.72
N ARG A 231 21.47 -22.78 -12.98
CA ARG A 231 22.24 -23.58 -13.95
C ARG A 231 22.40 -22.82 -15.25
N LEU A 232 23.49 -23.09 -15.96
CA LEU A 232 23.66 -22.58 -17.32
C LEU A 232 22.55 -23.11 -18.22
N ARG A 233 21.94 -22.20 -18.99
CA ARG A 233 20.99 -22.61 -20.01
C ARG A 233 21.76 -23.18 -21.20
N PRO A 234 21.45 -24.39 -21.69
CA PRO A 234 22.10 -24.92 -22.89
C PRO A 234 21.81 -23.99 -24.07
N LYS A 235 22.86 -23.64 -24.82
CA LYS A 235 22.73 -22.83 -26.02
C LYS A 235 21.96 -23.64 -27.06
N ALA A 236 20.75 -23.20 -27.39
CA ALA A 236 19.92 -23.80 -28.43
C ALA A 236 20.54 -23.59 -29.82
#